data_AF-A0A0S4JSV2-F1
#
_entry.id   AF-A0A0S4JSV2-F1
#
_cell.length_a   1.000
_cell.length_b   1.000
_cell.length_c   1.000
_cell.angle_alpha   90.00
_cell.angle_beta   90.00
_cell.angle_gamma   90.00
#
_symmetry.space_group_name_H-M   'P 1'
#
loop_
_entity.id
_entity.type
_entity.pdbx_description
1 polymer ?
#
loop_
_entity_poly.entity_id
_entity_poly.type
_entity_poly.pdbx_seq_one_letter_code
_entity_poly.pdbx_strand_id
1 'polypeptide(L)'
;MFRKTILRPGHAGIAAQRLETCLTDLPTNYIPFRRRVIRRVRSWPWWKKLLYPITAPFVAFGAYVGVCTFIHKQHRPVLDDMFDWNHADEYPMEEWSKVEPTLREGDIVLLMGTGSMSWKICNTAFVISRLKAGSIRYSHVGVVVQPAEMESRPLLFSRSGGSSKSAYKKEVIARASASHEPPKVLKGALMLEAVDNKDINCPDWQGNVRHDSVQVVEISKRAFGSQDDRPCYHRFAVRRLQGFEWTPDRRDQLRRFIDEHVGQTMDKSPKLMIAFMFPSLYDWLKVRTSNEISCSELIADLYKAVGVIQKRVQRAQVPNEAKTGGFTIAEVPFDHRRSLEISPAHFAEGLEKGVLDFAPGVGLGPEVRIPMVQPPKEKLYAA
;
A
#
# COMPACT_ATOMS: atom_id res chain seq x y z
N MET A 1 32.55 -55.11 -29.61
CA MET A 1 31.08 -55.10 -29.82
C MET A 1 30.45 -54.07 -28.89
N PHE A 2 30.27 -52.83 -29.35
CA PHE A 2 29.59 -51.78 -28.59
C PHE A 2 28.08 -51.83 -28.86
N ARG A 3 27.27 -52.04 -27.80
CA ARG A 3 25.82 -51.92 -27.84
C ARG A 3 25.44 -50.46 -28.06
N LYS A 4 24.73 -50.17 -29.17
CA LYS A 4 24.03 -48.90 -29.38
C LYS A 4 22.85 -48.81 -28.40
N THR A 5 22.95 -47.92 -27.41
CA THR A 5 21.82 -47.52 -26.58
C THR A 5 20.97 -46.53 -27.37
N ILE A 6 19.82 -47.01 -27.87
CA ILE A 6 18.80 -46.18 -28.52
C ILE A 6 18.09 -45.38 -27.42
N LEU A 7 18.35 -44.07 -27.37
CA LEU A 7 17.60 -43.12 -26.56
C LEU A 7 16.16 -43.03 -27.10
N ARG A 8 15.17 -43.48 -26.30
CA ARG A 8 13.75 -43.36 -26.62
C ARG A 8 13.31 -41.89 -26.60
N PRO A 9 12.54 -41.39 -27.59
CA PRO A 9 12.02 -40.03 -27.62
C PRO A 9 10.76 -39.94 -26.73
N GLY A 10 10.94 -39.91 -25.41
CA GLY A 10 9.82 -39.99 -24.45
C GLY A 10 9.37 -38.66 -23.83
N HIS A 11 10.14 -37.58 -23.94
CA HIS A 11 9.89 -36.34 -23.16
C HIS A 11 9.52 -35.12 -24.02
N ALA A 12 9.92 -35.09 -25.29
CA ALA A 12 9.49 -34.04 -26.22
C ALA A 12 8.00 -34.14 -26.63
N GLY A 13 7.43 -35.35 -26.58
CA GLY A 13 6.02 -35.60 -26.91
C GLY A 13 5.03 -35.05 -25.87
N ILE A 14 5.40 -35.07 -24.59
CA ILE A 14 4.55 -34.64 -23.48
C ILE A 14 4.36 -33.11 -23.48
N ALA A 15 5.42 -32.35 -23.81
CA ALA A 15 5.34 -30.89 -23.94
C ALA A 15 4.49 -30.45 -25.14
N ALA A 16 4.56 -31.19 -26.27
CA ALA A 16 3.72 -30.95 -27.44
C ALA A 16 2.24 -31.26 -27.19
N GLN A 17 1.94 -32.34 -26.43
CA GLN A 17 0.58 -32.71 -26.03
C GLN A 17 -0.05 -31.67 -25.09
N ARG A 18 0.72 -31.13 -24.13
CA ARG A 18 0.23 -30.07 -23.21
C ARG A 18 -0.11 -28.76 -23.93
N LEU A 19 0.66 -28.40 -24.96
CA LEU A 19 0.39 -27.25 -25.84
C LEU A 19 -0.89 -27.44 -26.67
N GLU A 20 -1.20 -28.66 -27.12
CA GLU A 20 -2.45 -28.97 -27.84
C GLU A 20 -3.68 -28.86 -26.93
N THR A 21 -3.59 -29.22 -25.65
CA THR A 21 -4.66 -29.04 -24.64
C THR A 21 -4.86 -27.58 -24.20
N CYS A 22 -3.83 -26.74 -24.11
CA CYS A 22 -4.08 -25.31 -23.82
C CYS A 22 -4.82 -24.58 -24.96
N LEU A 23 -4.77 -25.12 -26.17
CA LEU A 23 -5.44 -24.56 -27.34
C LEU A 23 -6.88 -25.07 -27.53
N THR A 24 -7.36 -26.05 -26.74
CA THR A 24 -8.74 -26.57 -26.83
C THR A 24 -9.80 -25.69 -26.16
N ASP A 25 -9.42 -24.84 -25.21
CA ASP A 25 -10.36 -24.10 -24.35
C ASP A 25 -10.74 -22.71 -24.87
N LEU A 26 -10.41 -22.38 -26.11
CA LEU A 26 -10.78 -21.12 -26.74
C LEU A 26 -12.16 -21.21 -27.41
N PRO A 27 -13.01 -20.16 -27.32
CA PRO A 27 -14.36 -20.17 -27.88
C PRO A 27 -14.38 -20.51 -29.38
N THR A 28 -15.45 -21.19 -29.80
CA THR A 28 -15.65 -21.85 -31.11
C THR A 28 -15.47 -20.95 -32.35
N ASN A 29 -15.43 -19.63 -32.18
CA ASN A 29 -15.24 -18.67 -33.29
C ASN A 29 -13.78 -18.60 -33.81
N TYR A 30 -12.81 -19.28 -33.19
CA TYR A 30 -11.38 -19.23 -33.56
C TYR A 30 -10.83 -20.47 -34.30
N ILE A 31 -11.71 -21.40 -34.73
CA ILE A 31 -11.34 -22.68 -35.38
C ILE A 31 -10.41 -22.52 -36.62
N PRO A 32 -10.59 -21.54 -37.53
CA PRO A 32 -9.73 -21.41 -38.71
C PRO A 32 -8.32 -20.91 -38.38
N PHE A 33 -8.19 -20.08 -37.34
CA PHE A 33 -6.91 -19.58 -36.84
C PHE A 33 -6.15 -20.71 -36.12
N ARG A 34 -6.87 -21.46 -35.26
CA ARG A 34 -6.36 -22.61 -34.53
C ARG A 34 -5.77 -23.69 -35.45
N ARG A 35 -6.47 -24.08 -36.51
CA ARG A 35 -5.97 -25.08 -37.49
C ARG A 35 -4.71 -24.61 -38.23
N ARG A 36 -4.60 -23.31 -38.55
CA ARG A 36 -3.41 -22.73 -39.18
C ARG A 36 -2.20 -22.72 -38.25
N VAL A 37 -2.38 -22.35 -36.99
CA VAL A 37 -1.30 -22.34 -35.99
C VAL A 37 -0.79 -23.75 -35.72
N ILE A 38 -1.69 -24.73 -35.52
CA ILE A 38 -1.30 -26.12 -35.25
C ILE A 38 -0.50 -26.73 -36.40
N ARG A 39 -0.92 -26.54 -37.66
CA ARG A 39 -0.16 -27.01 -38.83
C ARG A 39 1.24 -26.39 -38.91
N ARG A 40 1.34 -25.09 -38.60
CA ARG A 40 2.60 -24.34 -38.63
C ARG A 40 3.56 -24.77 -37.51
N VAL A 41 3.04 -25.05 -36.32
CA VAL A 41 3.82 -25.57 -35.19
C VAL A 41 4.28 -27.01 -35.46
N ARG A 42 3.44 -27.85 -36.10
CA ARG A 42 3.82 -29.22 -36.47
C ARG A 42 4.99 -29.27 -37.45
N SER A 43 5.05 -28.33 -38.40
CA SER A 43 6.15 -28.22 -39.37
C SER A 43 7.44 -27.60 -38.80
N TRP A 44 7.48 -27.21 -37.53
CA TRP A 44 8.69 -26.64 -36.94
C TRP A 44 9.76 -27.71 -36.60
N PRO A 45 11.05 -27.38 -36.78
CA PRO A 45 12.16 -28.15 -36.22
C PRO A 45 12.01 -28.35 -34.70
N TRP A 46 12.54 -29.47 -34.19
CA TRP A 46 12.42 -29.84 -32.77
C TRP A 46 12.95 -28.77 -31.81
N TRP A 47 14.02 -28.05 -32.16
CA TRP A 47 14.59 -26.98 -31.34
C TRP A 47 13.65 -25.77 -31.22
N LYS A 48 12.86 -25.44 -32.26
CA LYS A 48 11.84 -24.38 -32.19
C LYS A 48 10.68 -24.79 -31.29
N LYS A 49 10.30 -26.07 -31.30
CA LYS A 49 9.27 -26.63 -30.41
C LYS A 49 9.70 -26.61 -28.94
N LEU A 50 11.00 -26.70 -28.68
CA LEU A 50 11.57 -26.55 -27.33
C LEU A 50 11.73 -25.08 -26.92
N LEU A 51 12.17 -24.22 -27.84
CA LEU A 51 12.44 -22.81 -27.56
C LEU A 51 11.16 -21.99 -27.43
N TYR A 52 10.15 -22.25 -28.26
CA TYR A 52 8.89 -21.51 -28.27
C TYR A 52 8.13 -21.49 -26.93
N PRO A 53 7.93 -22.61 -26.20
CA PRO A 53 7.26 -22.57 -24.90
C PRO A 53 8.06 -21.81 -23.84
N ILE A 54 9.36 -21.59 -24.05
CA ILE A 54 10.20 -20.76 -23.18
C ILE A 54 10.06 -19.30 -23.60
N THR A 55 10.27 -18.97 -24.87
CA THR A 55 10.33 -17.58 -25.33
C THR A 55 8.96 -16.92 -25.46
N ALA A 56 7.92 -17.65 -25.83
CA ALA A 56 6.58 -17.08 -26.01
C ALA A 56 6.00 -16.47 -24.72
N PRO A 57 6.10 -17.11 -23.54
CA PRO A 57 5.72 -16.48 -22.28
C PRO A 57 6.50 -15.20 -21.97
N PHE A 58 7.83 -15.17 -22.20
CA PHE A 58 8.62 -13.96 -21.96
C PHE A 58 8.25 -12.82 -22.90
N VAL A 59 8.01 -13.12 -24.18
CA VAL A 59 7.55 -12.11 -25.16
C VAL A 59 6.15 -11.61 -24.79
N ALA A 60 5.23 -12.51 -24.43
CA ALA A 60 3.88 -12.13 -24.00
C ALA A 60 3.91 -11.29 -22.72
N PHE A 61 4.75 -11.65 -21.74
CA PHE A 61 4.95 -10.89 -20.51
C PHE A 61 5.56 -9.51 -20.80
N GLY A 62 6.60 -9.45 -21.64
CA GLY A 62 7.20 -8.17 -22.06
C GLY A 62 6.22 -7.27 -22.80
N ALA A 63 5.41 -7.83 -23.70
CA ALA A 63 4.34 -7.10 -24.37
C ALA A 63 3.27 -6.61 -23.37
N TYR A 64 2.87 -7.45 -22.42
CA TYR A 64 1.93 -7.08 -21.36
C TYR A 64 2.46 -5.92 -20.51
N VAL A 65 3.69 -6.01 -20.02
CA VAL A 65 4.34 -4.92 -19.25
C VAL A 65 4.45 -3.64 -20.09
N GLY A 66 4.76 -3.77 -21.38
CA GLY A 66 4.78 -2.64 -22.32
C GLY A 66 3.43 -1.96 -22.44
N VAL A 67 2.35 -2.73 -22.60
CA VAL A 67 0.96 -2.23 -22.65
C VAL A 67 0.56 -1.59 -21.32
N CYS A 68 0.85 -2.24 -20.18
CA CYS A 68 0.59 -1.68 -18.85
C CYS A 68 1.30 -0.33 -18.67
N THR A 69 2.56 -0.23 -19.08
CA THR A 69 3.35 0.99 -18.97
C THR A 69 2.79 2.10 -19.86
N PHE A 70 2.33 1.76 -21.08
CA PHE A 70 1.66 2.70 -21.96
C PHE A 70 0.34 3.21 -21.36
N ILE A 71 -0.52 2.30 -20.89
CA ILE A 71 -1.80 2.63 -20.27
C ILE A 71 -1.59 3.47 -19.00
N HIS A 72 -0.61 3.13 -18.15
CA HIS A 72 -0.25 3.93 -16.98
C HIS A 72 0.10 5.37 -17.36
N LYS A 73 0.90 5.58 -18.42
CA LYS A 73 1.20 6.93 -18.91
C LYS A 73 -0.06 7.68 -19.36
N GLN A 74 -1.03 6.99 -19.97
CA GLN A 74 -2.31 7.59 -20.39
C GLN A 74 -3.22 7.95 -19.20
N HIS A 75 -3.21 7.16 -18.12
CA HIS A 75 -4.01 7.46 -16.93
C HIS A 75 -3.40 8.51 -16.01
N ARG A 76 -2.10 8.80 -16.14
CA ARG A 76 -1.42 9.74 -15.24
C ARG A 76 -2.09 11.12 -15.18
N PRO A 77 -2.40 11.79 -16.31
CA PRO A 77 -3.06 13.10 -16.29
C PRO A 77 -4.40 13.06 -15.54
N VAL A 78 -5.24 12.06 -15.84
CA VAL A 78 -6.55 11.89 -15.18
C VAL A 78 -6.42 11.74 -13.66
N LEU A 79 -5.38 11.05 -13.19
CA LEU A 79 -5.16 10.90 -11.77
C LEU A 79 -4.49 12.10 -11.12
N ASP A 80 -3.75 12.89 -11.89
CA ASP A 80 -3.20 14.15 -11.40
C ASP A 80 -4.35 15.19 -11.28
N ASP A 81 -5.33 15.17 -12.19
CA ASP A 81 -6.55 15.99 -12.14
C ASP A 81 -7.39 15.72 -10.87
N MET A 82 -7.40 14.47 -10.36
CA MET A 82 -8.08 14.12 -9.10
C MET A 82 -7.53 14.84 -7.85
N PHE A 83 -6.33 15.43 -7.95
CA PHE A 83 -5.65 16.16 -6.87
C PHE A 83 -5.39 17.62 -7.26
N ASP A 84 -6.05 18.12 -8.32
CA ASP A 84 -5.99 19.52 -8.75
C ASP A 84 -7.20 20.31 -8.23
N TRP A 85 -6.94 21.49 -7.65
CA TRP A 85 -7.96 22.45 -7.22
C TRP A 85 -8.90 22.89 -8.33
N ASN A 86 -8.48 22.77 -9.59
CA ASN A 86 -9.33 23.07 -10.74
C ASN A 86 -10.52 22.10 -10.86
N HIS A 87 -10.41 20.88 -10.31
CA HIS A 87 -11.43 19.84 -10.38
C HIS A 87 -12.02 19.48 -9.00
N ALA A 88 -11.92 20.38 -8.01
CA ALA A 88 -12.40 20.13 -6.65
C ALA A 88 -13.91 19.83 -6.56
N ASP A 89 -14.70 20.31 -7.54
CA ASP A 89 -16.15 20.05 -7.62
C ASP A 89 -16.45 18.59 -8.01
N GLU A 90 -15.56 17.96 -8.78
CA GLU A 90 -15.68 16.55 -9.18
C GLU A 90 -15.02 15.61 -8.16
N TYR A 91 -13.93 16.06 -7.55
CA TYR A 91 -13.14 15.31 -6.58
C TYR A 91 -12.97 16.13 -5.29
N PRO A 92 -13.79 15.86 -4.25
CA PRO A 92 -13.71 16.61 -3.00
C PRO A 92 -12.31 16.54 -2.40
N MET A 93 -11.76 17.71 -2.07
CA MET A 93 -10.48 17.86 -1.43
C MET A 93 -10.61 18.69 -0.16
N GLU A 94 -9.75 18.42 0.81
CA GLU A 94 -9.71 19.14 2.07
C GLU A 94 -8.35 19.81 2.29
N GLU A 95 -8.39 21.00 2.86
CA GLU A 95 -7.18 21.71 3.26
C GLU A 95 -6.50 20.99 4.43
N TRP A 96 -5.17 20.85 4.36
CA TRP A 96 -4.40 20.18 5.41
C TRP A 96 -4.66 20.73 6.81
N SER A 97 -4.84 22.05 6.94
CA SER A 97 -5.15 22.72 8.21
C SER A 97 -6.46 22.27 8.86
N LYS A 98 -7.40 21.74 8.07
CA LYS A 98 -8.67 21.17 8.55
C LYS A 98 -8.55 19.67 8.82
N VAL A 99 -7.73 18.97 8.03
CA VAL A 99 -7.53 17.51 8.16
C VAL A 99 -6.65 17.18 9.37
N GLU A 100 -5.48 17.80 9.49
CA GLU A 100 -4.45 17.47 10.49
C GLU A 100 -4.97 17.41 11.93
N PRO A 101 -5.77 18.39 12.41
CA PRO A 101 -6.33 18.36 13.77
C PRO A 101 -7.29 17.19 14.02
N THR A 102 -7.81 16.56 12.97
CA THR A 102 -8.79 15.46 13.08
C THR A 102 -8.14 14.09 13.02
N LEU A 103 -6.84 14.01 12.71
CA LEU A 103 -6.12 12.75 12.58
C LEU A 103 -6.10 11.97 13.90
N ARG A 104 -6.23 10.66 13.80
CA ARG A 104 -6.27 9.73 14.94
C ARG A 104 -5.22 8.65 14.79
N GLU A 105 -4.81 8.08 15.92
CA GLU A 105 -3.99 6.86 15.95
C GLU A 105 -4.61 5.80 15.03
N GLY A 106 -3.78 5.18 14.18
CA GLY A 106 -4.20 4.17 13.23
C GLY A 106 -4.71 4.70 11.89
N ASP A 107 -4.94 6.01 11.71
CA ASP A 107 -5.30 6.55 10.40
C ASP A 107 -4.17 6.29 9.38
N ILE A 108 -4.54 5.96 8.15
CA ILE A 108 -3.58 5.69 7.08
C ILE A 108 -3.24 6.97 6.34
N VAL A 109 -1.95 7.16 6.08
CA VAL A 109 -1.42 8.23 5.24
C VAL A 109 -0.93 7.64 3.92
N LEU A 110 -1.41 8.16 2.80
CA LEU A 110 -1.08 7.70 1.44
C LEU A 110 -0.36 8.80 0.66
N LEU A 111 0.77 8.44 0.06
CA LEU A 111 1.65 9.38 -0.61
C LEU A 111 2.09 8.85 -1.99
N MET A 112 2.18 9.73 -2.98
CA MET A 112 2.80 9.45 -4.27
C MET A 112 4.08 10.24 -4.43
N GLY A 113 5.23 9.56 -4.35
CA GLY A 113 6.52 10.23 -4.54
C GLY A 113 6.80 10.57 -6.00
N THR A 114 7.62 11.59 -6.24
CA THR A 114 8.04 12.03 -7.57
C THR A 114 9.22 11.22 -8.14
N GLY A 115 9.91 10.45 -7.28
CA GLY A 115 11.11 9.71 -7.62
C GLY A 115 10.90 8.45 -8.48
N SER A 116 12.01 7.94 -9.04
CA SER A 116 12.00 6.78 -9.93
C SER A 116 11.52 5.49 -9.25
N MET A 117 11.80 5.30 -7.96
CA MET A 117 11.31 4.15 -7.20
C MET A 117 9.80 4.17 -7.03
N SER A 118 9.22 5.34 -6.75
CA SER A 118 7.77 5.53 -6.67
C SER A 118 7.07 5.11 -7.96
N TRP A 119 7.65 5.49 -9.11
CA TRP A 119 7.14 5.07 -10.41
C TRP A 119 7.20 3.54 -10.61
N LYS A 120 8.30 2.90 -10.22
CA LYS A 120 8.46 1.43 -10.31
C LYS A 120 7.44 0.69 -9.43
N ILE A 121 7.20 1.18 -8.21
CA ILE A 121 6.21 0.61 -7.29
C ILE A 121 4.82 0.68 -7.92
N CYS A 122 4.38 1.86 -8.37
CA CYS A 122 3.06 2.03 -8.99
C CYS A 122 2.92 1.20 -10.27
N ASN A 123 3.93 1.18 -11.15
CA ASN A 123 3.86 0.39 -12.39
C ASN A 123 3.77 -1.11 -12.11
N THR A 124 4.50 -1.60 -11.10
CA THR A 124 4.43 -2.99 -10.67
C THR A 124 3.06 -3.33 -10.08
N ALA A 125 2.54 -2.47 -9.19
CA ALA A 125 1.20 -2.63 -8.63
C ALA A 125 0.12 -2.64 -9.73
N PHE A 126 0.27 -1.84 -10.79
CA PHE A 126 -0.63 -1.82 -11.96
C PHE A 126 -0.60 -3.09 -12.79
N VAL A 127 0.60 -3.62 -13.05
CA VAL A 127 0.80 -4.88 -13.75
C VAL A 127 0.14 -6.03 -12.99
N ILE A 128 0.27 -6.06 -11.66
CA ILE A 128 -0.22 -7.13 -10.79
C ILE A 128 -1.73 -7.02 -10.53
N SER A 129 -2.23 -5.79 -10.40
CA SER A 129 -3.65 -5.53 -10.20
C SER A 129 -4.50 -5.83 -11.43
N ARG A 130 -3.87 -6.20 -12.56
CA ARG A 130 -4.49 -6.41 -13.87
C ARG A 130 -5.16 -5.15 -14.40
N LEU A 131 -4.38 -4.06 -14.46
CA LEU A 131 -4.79 -2.77 -15.01
C LEU A 131 -5.85 -2.02 -14.18
N LYS A 132 -5.93 -2.24 -12.86
CA LYS A 132 -6.81 -1.40 -12.01
C LYS A 132 -6.21 -0.01 -11.88
N ALA A 133 -6.87 1.00 -12.44
CA ALA A 133 -6.41 2.39 -12.42
C ALA A 133 -6.11 2.93 -11.00
N GLY A 134 -6.84 2.47 -9.99
CA GLY A 134 -6.59 2.86 -8.61
C GLY A 134 -5.19 2.49 -8.08
N SER A 135 -4.50 1.50 -8.70
CA SER A 135 -3.25 0.96 -8.17
C SER A 135 -2.01 1.79 -8.50
N ILE A 136 -2.17 2.83 -9.32
CA ILE A 136 -1.11 3.79 -9.63
C ILE A 136 -1.24 5.09 -8.83
N ARG A 137 -2.19 5.19 -7.89
CA ARG A 137 -2.44 6.40 -7.10
C ARG A 137 -1.34 6.69 -6.08
N TYR A 138 -0.85 5.68 -5.39
CA TYR A 138 0.09 5.86 -4.26
C TYR A 138 1.23 4.87 -4.33
N SER A 139 2.42 5.35 -3.99
CA SER A 139 3.66 4.58 -3.98
C SER A 139 4.24 4.40 -2.58
N HIS A 140 3.63 5.05 -1.58
CA HIS A 140 4.09 5.05 -0.20
C HIS A 140 2.90 5.12 0.75
N VAL A 141 3.07 4.51 1.92
CA VAL A 141 2.06 4.45 2.97
C VAL A 141 2.72 4.59 4.34
N GLY A 142 2.06 5.35 5.22
CA GLY A 142 2.39 5.48 6.63
C GLY A 142 1.14 5.31 7.48
N VAL A 143 1.32 5.26 8.79
CA VAL A 143 0.22 5.18 9.76
C VAL A 143 0.41 6.24 10.83
N VAL A 144 -0.65 6.98 11.16
CA VAL A 144 -0.64 7.95 12.23
C VAL A 144 -0.46 7.20 13.56
N VAL A 145 0.57 7.57 14.32
CA VAL A 145 0.87 6.97 15.63
C VAL A 145 0.63 7.94 16.78
N GLN A 146 0.60 9.24 16.49
CA GLN A 146 0.26 10.27 17.47
C GLN A 146 -0.55 11.38 16.78
N PRO A 147 -1.71 11.77 17.31
CA PRO A 147 -2.49 12.89 16.78
C PRO A 147 -1.78 14.22 17.02
N ALA A 148 -2.19 15.26 16.29
CA ALA A 148 -1.65 16.61 16.48
C ALA A 148 -1.92 17.14 17.90
N GLU A 149 -0.94 17.83 18.48
CA GLU A 149 -1.11 18.57 19.73
C GLU A 149 -1.70 19.95 19.41
N MET A 150 -2.88 20.23 19.96
CA MET A 150 -3.58 21.50 19.74
C MET A 150 -3.33 22.47 20.88
N GLU A 151 -3.28 23.77 20.58
CA GLU A 151 -3.29 24.79 21.60
C GLU A 151 -4.63 24.71 22.35
N SER A 152 -4.58 24.29 23.61
CA SER A 152 -5.74 24.38 24.47
C SER A 152 -6.01 25.87 24.67
N ARG A 153 -7.04 26.40 23.98
CA ARG A 153 -7.57 27.71 24.35
C ARG A 153 -7.83 27.65 25.85
N PRO A 154 -7.23 28.52 26.68
CA PRO A 154 -7.53 28.52 28.08
C PRO A 154 -9.03 28.81 28.18
N LEU A 155 -9.81 27.79 28.53
CA LEU A 155 -11.05 28.07 29.24
C LEU A 155 -10.57 28.80 30.48
N LEU A 156 -10.70 30.14 30.45
CA LEU A 156 -10.43 31.01 31.58
C LEU A 156 -11.35 30.59 32.72
N PHE A 157 -10.99 29.51 33.41
CA PHE A 157 -11.42 29.22 34.76
C PHE A 157 -10.65 30.19 35.64
N SER A 158 -11.09 31.45 35.60
CA SER A 158 -10.73 32.43 36.61
C SER A 158 -11.27 31.90 37.93
N ARG A 159 -10.34 31.36 38.72
CA ARG A 159 -10.53 31.03 40.11
C ARG A 159 -10.54 32.34 40.89
N SER A 160 -11.68 33.03 40.89
CA SER A 160 -12.00 34.03 41.90
C SER A 160 -13.51 34.01 42.17
N GLY A 161 -13.85 33.96 43.45
CA GLY A 161 -15.21 33.89 43.92
C GLY A 161 -16.04 35.12 43.54
N GLY A 162 -17.34 34.98 43.69
CA GLY A 162 -18.28 36.09 43.61
C GLY A 162 -19.23 35.98 42.43
N SER A 163 -20.42 35.47 42.74
CA SER A 163 -21.75 35.87 42.26
C SER A 163 -21.86 36.61 40.90
N SER A 164 -22.73 36.06 40.03
CA SER A 164 -23.35 36.70 38.86
C SER A 164 -22.57 36.72 37.53
N LYS A 165 -22.36 35.55 36.88
CA LYS A 165 -21.85 35.47 35.49
C LYS A 165 -22.43 34.30 34.65
N SER A 166 -23.72 33.98 34.77
CA SER A 166 -24.36 32.96 33.91
C SER A 166 -24.48 33.43 32.45
N ALA A 167 -24.83 34.70 32.22
CA ALA A 167 -24.97 35.27 30.88
C ALA A 167 -23.63 35.50 30.17
N TYR A 168 -22.64 36.07 30.87
CA TYR A 168 -21.30 36.31 30.31
C TYR A 168 -20.57 35.01 29.94
N LYS A 169 -20.77 33.92 30.72
CA LYS A 169 -20.20 32.61 30.42
C LYS A 169 -20.81 31.99 29.16
N LYS A 170 -22.13 32.15 28.95
CA LYS A 170 -22.80 31.72 27.71
C LYS A 170 -22.34 32.54 26.50
N GLU A 171 -22.13 33.85 26.67
CA GLU A 171 -21.73 34.73 25.57
C GLU A 171 -20.26 34.53 25.15
N VAL A 172 -19.36 34.26 26.10
CA VAL A 172 -17.95 33.94 25.80
C VAL A 172 -17.81 32.54 25.19
N ILE A 173 -18.58 31.56 25.67
CA ILE A 173 -18.64 30.23 25.02
C ILE A 173 -19.23 30.36 23.62
N ALA A 174 -20.30 31.13 23.45
CA ALA A 174 -20.89 31.39 22.13
C ALA A 174 -19.92 32.13 21.19
N ARG A 175 -19.15 33.11 21.67
CA ARG A 175 -18.12 33.80 20.86
C ARG A 175 -16.92 32.90 20.54
N ALA A 176 -16.50 32.03 21.47
CA ALA A 176 -15.45 31.05 21.22
C ALA A 176 -15.89 29.94 20.24
N SER A 177 -17.19 29.60 20.23
CA SER A 177 -17.82 28.73 19.24
C SER A 177 -18.14 29.44 17.91
N ALA A 178 -18.23 30.77 17.91
CA ALA A 178 -18.49 31.60 16.72
C ALA A 178 -17.22 32.09 16.01
N SER A 179 -16.04 31.99 16.63
CA SER A 179 -14.79 32.21 15.90
C SER A 179 -14.54 31.01 14.98
N HIS A 180 -14.76 31.19 13.68
CA HIS A 180 -14.45 30.20 12.64
C HIS A 180 -12.95 29.93 12.44
N GLU A 181 -12.09 30.43 13.32
CA GLU A 181 -10.65 30.18 13.22
C GLU A 181 -10.35 28.71 13.57
N PRO A 182 -9.67 27.98 12.67
CA PRO A 182 -9.27 26.61 12.94
C PRO A 182 -8.37 26.57 14.19
N PRO A 183 -8.49 25.52 15.01
CA PRO A 183 -7.67 25.39 16.21
C PRO A 183 -6.19 25.36 15.83
N LYS A 184 -5.36 26.12 16.56
CA LYS A 184 -3.94 26.24 16.26
C LYS A 184 -3.20 24.98 16.67
N VAL A 185 -2.49 24.36 15.71
CA VAL A 185 -1.64 23.19 15.93
C VAL A 185 -0.33 23.64 16.58
N LEU A 186 -0.01 23.12 17.77
CA LEU A 186 1.26 23.33 18.47
C LEU A 186 2.34 22.36 17.98
N LYS A 187 1.95 21.10 17.75
CA LYS A 187 2.79 20.08 17.11
C LYS A 187 1.95 19.28 16.13
N GLY A 188 2.46 19.07 14.92
CA GLY A 188 1.78 18.28 13.90
C GLY A 188 1.60 16.82 14.31
N ALA A 189 0.72 16.13 13.60
CA ALA A 189 0.51 14.71 13.81
C ALA A 189 1.75 13.91 13.38
N LEU A 190 2.06 12.84 14.12
CA LEU A 190 3.20 11.96 13.82
C LEU A 190 2.73 10.69 13.12
N MET A 191 3.50 10.26 12.12
CA MET A 191 3.31 8.97 11.47
C MET A 191 4.55 8.09 11.55
N LEU A 192 4.30 6.79 11.63
CA LEU A 192 5.29 5.74 11.45
C LEU A 192 5.33 5.33 9.97
N GLU A 193 6.53 5.27 9.41
CA GLU A 193 6.77 4.90 8.02
C GLU A 193 8.13 4.19 7.85
N ALA A 194 8.28 3.41 6.78
CA ALA A 194 9.59 2.93 6.30
C ALA A 194 9.94 3.67 5.00
N VAL A 195 11.02 4.45 4.97
CA VAL A 195 11.36 5.30 3.81
C VAL A 195 12.87 5.56 3.69
N ASP A 196 13.35 5.84 2.47
CA ASP A 196 14.75 6.21 2.18
C ASP A 196 15.13 7.54 2.86
N ASN A 197 14.24 8.54 2.82
CA ASN A 197 14.41 9.88 3.40
C ASN A 197 15.55 10.73 2.82
N LYS A 198 16.29 10.27 1.81
CA LYS A 198 17.35 11.07 1.16
C LYS A 198 16.86 12.26 0.35
N ASP A 199 15.59 12.26 -0.02
CA ASP A 199 14.95 13.31 -0.79
C ASP A 199 14.69 14.56 0.08
N ILE A 200 14.05 14.38 1.23
CA ILE A 200 13.61 15.48 2.08
C ILE A 200 14.57 15.74 3.25
N ASN A 201 15.32 14.73 3.70
CA ASN A 201 16.04 14.75 4.98
C ASN A 201 15.11 15.15 6.14
N CYS A 202 13.89 14.61 6.15
CA CYS A 202 12.89 14.92 7.17
C CYS A 202 13.41 14.44 8.54
N PRO A 203 13.56 15.33 9.54
CA PRO A 203 13.93 14.90 10.88
C PRO A 203 12.79 14.09 11.50
N ASP A 204 13.15 13.08 12.28
CA ASP A 204 12.21 12.35 13.10
C ASP A 204 11.71 13.20 14.29
N TRP A 205 10.83 12.63 15.10
CA TRP A 205 10.29 13.28 16.31
C TRP A 205 11.36 13.65 17.36
N GLN A 206 12.56 13.07 17.28
CA GLN A 206 13.71 13.39 18.14
C GLN A 206 14.65 14.43 17.51
N GLY A 207 14.36 14.90 16.29
CA GLY A 207 15.20 15.84 15.55
C GLY A 207 16.34 15.19 14.76
N ASN A 208 16.42 13.87 14.72
CA ASN A 208 17.45 13.12 14.02
C ASN A 208 16.99 12.77 12.60
N VAL A 209 17.85 13.01 11.61
CA VAL A 209 17.61 12.54 10.24
C VAL A 209 18.10 11.11 10.13
N ARG A 210 17.17 10.18 9.90
CA ARG A 210 17.50 8.79 9.58
C ARG A 210 17.22 8.52 8.11
N HIS A 211 18.10 7.73 7.50
CA HIS A 211 17.91 7.25 6.14
C HIS A 211 17.54 5.78 6.15
N ASP A 212 16.85 5.36 5.09
CA ASP A 212 16.72 3.95 4.74
C ASP A 212 16.18 3.07 5.86
N SER A 213 15.24 3.62 6.62
CA SER A 213 14.80 2.99 7.86
C SER A 213 13.35 3.32 8.19
N VAL A 214 12.83 2.55 9.12
CA VAL A 214 11.60 2.85 9.82
C VAL A 214 11.83 4.03 10.75
N GLN A 215 10.96 5.02 10.69
CA GLN A 215 11.04 6.24 11.49
C GLN A 215 9.66 6.79 11.82
N VAL A 216 9.62 7.67 12.82
CA VAL A 216 8.43 8.42 13.21
C VAL A 216 8.66 9.90 12.94
N VAL A 217 7.90 10.47 12.01
CA VAL A 217 8.08 11.84 11.52
C VAL A 217 6.78 12.62 11.62
N GLU A 218 6.89 13.95 11.66
CA GLU A 218 5.74 14.84 11.52
C GLU A 218 5.21 14.79 10.08
N ILE A 219 3.91 14.53 9.92
CA ILE A 219 3.31 14.29 8.60
C ILE A 219 3.42 15.53 7.72
N SER A 220 3.21 16.73 8.28
CA SER A 220 3.31 17.99 7.57
C SER A 220 4.71 18.18 6.94
N LYS A 221 5.77 17.94 7.71
CA LYS A 221 7.17 18.03 7.24
C LYS A 221 7.49 17.02 6.15
N ARG A 222 6.94 15.80 6.25
CA ARG A 222 7.13 14.77 5.22
C ARG A 222 6.34 15.08 3.95
N ALA A 223 5.04 15.30 4.08
CA ALA A 223 4.14 15.45 2.94
C ALA A 223 4.53 16.69 2.12
N PHE A 224 4.80 17.82 2.77
CA PHE A 224 5.13 19.08 2.11
C PHE A 224 6.64 19.31 1.96
N GLY A 225 7.46 18.27 2.14
CA GLY A 225 8.90 18.33 1.93
C GLY A 225 9.27 18.54 0.46
N SER A 226 10.36 19.27 0.23
CA SER A 226 10.88 19.57 -1.10
C SER A 226 12.38 19.32 -1.21
N GLN A 227 12.82 18.90 -2.40
CA GLN A 227 14.21 18.76 -2.79
C GLN A 227 14.48 19.69 -3.98
N ASP A 228 15.47 20.57 -3.88
CA ASP A 228 15.82 21.54 -4.93
C ASP A 228 14.60 22.34 -5.45
N ASP A 229 13.80 22.88 -4.51
CA ASP A 229 12.54 23.59 -4.76
C ASP A 229 11.43 22.79 -5.47
N ARG A 230 11.60 21.46 -5.59
CA ARG A 230 10.58 20.57 -6.15
C ARG A 230 9.92 19.77 -5.05
N PRO A 231 8.58 19.66 -5.05
CA PRO A 231 7.89 18.82 -4.08
C PRO A 231 8.30 17.35 -4.27
N CYS A 232 8.55 16.65 -3.16
CA CYS A 232 8.93 15.24 -3.19
C CYS A 232 7.71 14.31 -3.38
N TYR A 233 6.50 14.85 -3.20
CA TYR A 233 5.24 14.15 -3.41
C TYR A 233 4.29 14.93 -4.32
N HIS A 234 3.56 14.21 -5.18
CA HIS A 234 2.54 14.79 -6.07
C HIS A 234 1.11 14.61 -5.56
N ARG A 235 0.86 13.57 -4.76
CA ARG A 235 -0.50 13.23 -4.29
C ARG A 235 -0.43 12.81 -2.85
N PHE A 236 -1.44 13.23 -2.09
CA PHE A 236 -1.52 13.02 -0.66
C PHE A 236 -2.98 12.78 -0.27
N ALA A 237 -3.21 11.72 0.48
CA ALA A 237 -4.52 11.42 1.01
C ALA A 237 -4.41 10.75 2.37
N VAL A 238 -5.50 10.83 3.14
CA VAL A 238 -5.63 10.14 4.43
C VAL A 238 -6.89 9.29 4.40
N ARG A 239 -6.84 8.14 5.08
CA ARG A 239 -8.02 7.31 5.33
C ARG A 239 -8.17 7.03 6.81
N ARG A 240 -9.39 7.22 7.32
CA ARG A 240 -9.70 6.96 8.73
C ARG A 240 -9.91 5.48 8.99
N LEU A 241 -9.33 4.97 10.07
CA LEU A 241 -9.67 3.65 10.57
C LEU A 241 -11.07 3.69 11.23
N GLN A 242 -11.98 2.85 10.74
CA GLN A 242 -13.39 2.79 11.18
C GLN A 242 -13.68 1.51 11.95
N GLY A 243 -14.59 1.60 12.91
CA GLY A 243 -15.06 0.45 13.69
C GLY A 243 -13.99 -0.21 14.58
N PHE A 244 -12.84 0.46 14.75
CA PHE A 244 -11.75 -0.01 15.59
C PHE A 244 -11.64 0.85 16.86
N GLU A 245 -11.49 0.18 18.00
CA GLU A 245 -11.33 0.82 19.30
C GLU A 245 -9.91 0.64 19.82
N TRP A 246 -9.28 1.75 20.20
CA TRP A 246 -7.98 1.76 20.87
C TRP A 246 -8.13 1.49 22.36
N THR A 247 -8.06 0.21 22.73
CA THR A 247 -7.95 -0.21 24.14
C THR A 247 -6.53 0.09 24.67
N PRO A 248 -6.34 0.17 26.00
CA PRO A 248 -5.01 0.30 26.60
C PRO A 248 -4.02 -0.76 26.09
N ASP A 249 -4.44 -2.02 26.05
CA ASP A 249 -3.60 -3.13 25.56
C ASP A 249 -3.16 -2.94 24.10
N ARG A 250 -4.05 -2.47 23.23
CA ARG A 250 -3.73 -2.20 21.81
C ARG A 250 -2.78 -1.01 21.66
N ARG A 251 -2.91 0.02 22.48
CA ARG A 251 -1.97 1.14 22.51
C ARG A 251 -0.59 0.70 23.01
N ASP A 252 -0.55 -0.20 23.98
CA ASP A 252 0.72 -0.78 24.45
C ASP A 252 1.36 -1.68 23.38
N GLN A 253 0.55 -2.42 22.61
CA GLN A 253 1.03 -3.16 21.43
C GLN A 253 1.58 -2.22 20.36
N LEU A 254 0.89 -1.10 20.07
CA LEU A 254 1.37 -0.08 19.14
C LEU A 254 2.72 0.48 19.58
N ARG A 255 2.87 0.85 20.87
CA ARG A 255 4.13 1.37 21.41
C ARG A 255 5.27 0.36 21.28
N ARG A 256 5.04 -0.89 21.71
CA ARG A 256 6.04 -1.96 21.55
C ARG A 256 6.43 -2.17 20.10
N PHE A 257 5.45 -2.17 19.19
CA PHE A 257 5.71 -2.32 17.76
C PHE A 257 6.59 -1.17 17.24
N ILE A 258 6.31 0.07 17.63
CA ILE A 258 7.13 1.24 17.28
C ILE A 258 8.55 1.06 17.83
N ASP A 259 8.70 0.72 19.11
CA ASP A 259 10.01 0.54 19.75
C ASP A 259 10.84 -0.58 19.11
N GLU A 260 10.19 -1.66 18.67
CA GLU A 260 10.82 -2.79 17.99
C GLU A 260 11.26 -2.47 16.56
N HIS A 261 10.50 -1.64 15.84
CA HIS A 261 10.70 -1.43 14.41
C HIS A 261 11.42 -0.12 14.09
N VAL A 262 11.35 0.93 14.91
CA VAL A 262 12.08 2.18 14.63
C VAL A 262 13.58 1.93 14.51
N GLY A 263 14.18 2.40 13.41
CA GLY A 263 15.58 2.12 13.06
C GLY A 263 15.79 0.83 12.28
N GLN A 264 14.78 -0.03 12.15
CA GLN A 264 14.83 -1.20 11.25
C GLN A 264 15.09 -0.74 9.81
N THR A 265 15.94 -1.49 9.11
CA THR A 265 16.31 -1.16 7.72
C THR A 265 15.13 -1.32 6.77
N MET A 266 14.95 -0.36 5.87
CA MET A 266 13.96 -0.46 4.82
C MET A 266 14.41 -1.43 3.71
N ASP A 267 13.51 -2.30 3.26
CA ASP A 267 13.73 -3.12 2.06
C ASP A 267 13.71 -2.23 0.81
N LYS A 268 14.90 -2.02 0.23
CA LYS A 268 15.07 -1.26 -1.03
C LYS A 268 15.20 -2.16 -2.24
N SER A 269 15.16 -3.46 -2.04
CA SER A 269 15.49 -4.41 -3.06
C SER A 269 14.51 -4.25 -4.22
N PRO A 270 14.97 -4.06 -5.46
CA PRO A 270 14.09 -4.15 -6.63
C PRO A 270 13.37 -5.51 -6.70
N LYS A 271 13.89 -6.50 -5.97
CA LYS A 271 13.29 -7.83 -5.81
C LYS A 271 12.01 -7.79 -4.95
N LEU A 272 11.74 -6.74 -4.18
CA LEU A 272 10.43 -6.51 -3.55
C LEU A 272 9.30 -6.55 -4.60
N MET A 273 9.58 -6.10 -5.83
CA MET A 273 8.63 -6.22 -6.94
C MET A 273 8.33 -7.68 -7.30
N ILE A 274 9.30 -8.58 -7.12
CA ILE A 274 9.11 -10.04 -7.24
C ILE A 274 8.23 -10.54 -6.09
N ALA A 275 8.37 -10.01 -4.87
CA ALA A 275 7.50 -10.38 -3.75
C ALA A 275 6.02 -10.09 -4.06
N PHE A 276 5.71 -8.95 -4.69
CA PHE A 276 4.34 -8.66 -5.12
C PHE A 276 3.80 -9.65 -6.18
N MET A 277 4.66 -10.15 -7.08
CA MET A 277 4.23 -11.03 -8.18
C MET A 277 4.22 -12.52 -7.79
N PHE A 278 5.25 -12.96 -7.09
CA PHE A 278 5.58 -14.34 -6.79
C PHE A 278 6.25 -14.45 -5.40
N PRO A 279 5.47 -14.36 -4.31
CA PRO A 279 5.99 -14.43 -2.93
C PRO A 279 6.82 -15.70 -2.68
N SER A 280 6.36 -16.84 -3.19
CA SER A 280 7.06 -18.12 -3.08
C SER A 280 8.42 -18.13 -3.78
N LEU A 281 8.55 -17.40 -4.89
CA LEU A 281 9.81 -17.23 -5.58
C LEU A 281 10.75 -16.26 -4.83
N TYR A 282 10.20 -15.18 -4.28
CA TYR A 282 10.94 -14.24 -3.45
C TYR A 282 11.60 -14.94 -2.25
N ASP A 283 10.85 -15.81 -1.59
CA ASP A 283 11.33 -16.63 -0.47
C ASP A 283 12.33 -17.70 -0.89
N TRP A 284 12.04 -18.41 -1.99
CA TRP A 284 12.94 -19.45 -2.51
C TRP A 284 14.33 -18.89 -2.82
N LEU A 285 14.39 -17.66 -3.33
CA LEU A 285 15.63 -16.97 -3.62
C LEU A 285 16.40 -16.53 -2.36
N LYS A 286 15.88 -16.77 -1.14
CA LYS A 286 16.46 -16.36 0.16
C LYS A 286 16.99 -14.92 0.14
N VAL A 287 16.27 -14.05 -0.55
CA VAL A 287 16.73 -12.69 -0.88
C VAL A 287 16.78 -11.80 0.36
N ARG A 288 15.92 -12.08 1.32
CA ARG A 288 15.69 -11.23 2.47
C ARG A 288 16.76 -11.45 3.53
N THR A 289 17.35 -10.38 4.03
CA THR A 289 17.93 -10.38 5.37
C THR A 289 16.76 -10.33 6.36
N SER A 290 16.84 -11.04 7.49
CA SER A 290 15.70 -11.15 8.43
C SER A 290 15.19 -9.80 8.99
N ASN A 291 15.92 -8.71 8.76
CA ASN A 291 15.71 -7.43 9.42
C ASN A 291 15.25 -6.31 8.46
N GLU A 292 15.01 -6.57 7.18
CA GLU A 292 14.50 -5.55 6.24
C GLU A 292 12.97 -5.54 6.16
N ILE A 293 12.33 -4.37 6.00
CA ILE A 293 10.87 -4.23 5.88
C ILE A 293 10.45 -3.16 4.87
N SER A 294 9.37 -3.40 4.11
CA SER A 294 8.77 -2.39 3.22
C SER A 294 7.72 -1.54 3.94
N CYS A 295 7.38 -0.36 3.42
CA CYS A 295 6.37 0.51 4.04
C CYS A 295 5.00 -0.17 4.19
N SER A 296 4.55 -0.90 3.16
CA SER A 296 3.26 -1.57 3.18
C SER A 296 3.24 -2.80 4.09
N GLU A 297 4.35 -3.53 4.13
CA GLU A 297 4.53 -4.64 5.05
C GLU A 297 4.49 -4.18 6.50
N LEU A 298 5.21 -3.10 6.83
CA LEU A 298 5.22 -2.47 8.16
C LEU A 298 3.80 -2.16 8.65
N ILE A 299 3.00 -1.51 7.80
CA ILE A 299 1.62 -1.14 8.19
C ILE A 299 0.74 -2.38 8.32
N ALA A 300 0.87 -3.34 7.40
CA ALA A 300 0.10 -4.58 7.47
C ALA A 300 0.44 -5.39 8.73
N ASP A 301 1.71 -5.46 9.11
CA ASP A 301 2.15 -6.19 10.30
C ASP A 301 1.78 -5.47 11.59
N LEU A 302 1.84 -4.13 11.61
CA LEU A 302 1.26 -3.35 12.71
C LEU A 302 -0.23 -3.65 12.87
N TYR A 303 -0.99 -3.57 11.76
CA TYR A 303 -2.43 -3.81 11.78
C TYR A 303 -2.78 -5.25 12.20
N LYS A 304 -1.97 -6.24 11.86
CA LYS A 304 -2.10 -7.60 12.42
C LYS A 304 -1.77 -7.64 13.92
N ALA A 305 -0.74 -6.92 14.36
CA ALA A 305 -0.30 -6.90 15.75
C ALA A 305 -1.37 -6.30 16.68
N VAL A 306 -2.02 -5.22 16.26
CA VAL A 306 -3.09 -4.54 17.04
C VAL A 306 -4.50 -5.11 16.79
N GLY A 307 -4.63 -6.08 15.88
CA GLY A 307 -5.89 -6.76 15.58
C GLY A 307 -6.86 -6.00 14.67
N VAL A 308 -6.36 -5.07 13.86
CA VAL A 308 -7.11 -4.41 12.77
C VAL A 308 -7.32 -5.38 11.61
N ILE A 309 -6.28 -6.10 11.23
CA ILE A 309 -6.32 -7.16 10.21
C ILE A 309 -6.32 -8.52 10.92
N GLN A 310 -7.22 -9.40 10.52
CA GLN A 310 -7.24 -10.77 11.00
C GLN A 310 -6.01 -11.52 10.50
N LYS A 311 -5.38 -12.27 11.40
CA LYS A 311 -4.53 -13.38 10.97
C LYS A 311 -5.45 -14.40 10.30
N ARG A 312 -5.34 -14.58 8.98
CA ARG A 312 -5.99 -15.71 8.32
C ARG A 312 -5.49 -16.99 9.00
N VAL A 313 -6.38 -17.95 9.18
CA VAL A 313 -6.06 -19.25 9.74
C VAL A 313 -6.45 -20.29 8.71
N GLN A 314 -5.50 -21.15 8.30
CA GLN A 314 -5.80 -22.30 7.47
C GLN A 314 -6.10 -23.48 8.35
N ARG A 315 -7.22 -24.15 8.09
CA ARG A 315 -7.44 -25.50 8.63
C ARG A 315 -6.60 -26.47 7.82
N ALA A 316 -5.51 -26.94 8.41
CA ALA A 316 -4.65 -27.94 7.79
C ALA A 316 -4.74 -29.26 8.57
N GLN A 317 -4.61 -30.37 7.85
CA GLN A 317 -4.44 -31.68 8.47
C GLN A 317 -3.02 -31.77 9.00
N VAL A 318 -2.86 -31.83 10.32
CA VAL A 318 -1.56 -31.99 10.99
C VAL A 318 -1.47 -33.41 11.54
N PRO A 319 -0.31 -34.09 11.43
CA PRO A 319 -0.13 -35.41 12.02
C PRO A 319 -0.39 -35.36 13.53
N ASN A 320 -1.25 -36.25 14.00
CA ASN A 320 -1.54 -36.35 15.42
C ASN A 320 -0.40 -37.12 16.11
N GLU A 321 0.48 -36.42 16.83
CA GLU A 321 1.62 -37.02 17.53
C GLU A 321 1.20 -38.09 18.55
N ALA A 322 -0.06 -38.07 19.01
CA ALA A 322 -0.59 -39.02 19.99
C ALA A 322 -1.22 -40.29 19.38
N LYS A 323 -1.42 -40.38 18.06
CA LYS A 323 -1.99 -41.58 17.40
C LYS A 323 -1.27 -41.88 16.10
N THR A 324 -0.63 -43.04 16.03
CA THR A 324 -0.08 -43.61 14.80
C THR A 324 -1.16 -43.66 13.71
N GLY A 325 -1.10 -42.71 12.77
CA GLY A 325 -1.96 -42.65 11.58
C GLY A 325 -3.19 -41.74 11.64
N GLY A 326 -3.36 -40.91 12.68
CA GLY A 326 -4.45 -39.93 12.75
C GLY A 326 -4.02 -38.54 12.25
N PHE A 327 -4.88 -37.86 11.48
CA PHE A 327 -4.74 -36.43 11.21
C PHE A 327 -5.71 -35.65 12.11
N THR A 328 -5.25 -34.58 12.75
CA THR A 328 -6.13 -33.59 13.39
C THR A 328 -6.23 -32.37 12.49
N ILE A 329 -7.43 -31.78 12.41
CA ILE A 329 -7.60 -30.48 11.77
C ILE A 329 -7.11 -29.45 12.78
N ALA A 330 -5.89 -28.96 12.58
CA ALA A 330 -5.39 -27.85 13.36
C ALA A 330 -5.64 -26.54 12.61
N GLU A 331 -5.96 -25.52 13.38
CA GLU A 331 -5.96 -24.14 12.92
C GLU A 331 -4.51 -23.67 12.89
N VAL A 332 -3.90 -23.78 11.72
CA VAL A 332 -2.53 -23.32 11.48
C VAL A 332 -2.62 -21.87 11.01
N PRO A 333 -1.80 -20.94 11.55
CA PRO A 333 -1.73 -19.59 11.02
C PRO A 333 -1.50 -19.66 9.50
N PHE A 334 -2.44 -19.10 8.74
CA PHE A 334 -2.27 -18.93 7.30
C PHE A 334 -1.07 -18.00 7.14
N ASP A 335 -0.13 -18.41 6.27
CA ASP A 335 1.24 -17.90 6.20
C ASP A 335 1.35 -16.41 6.55
N HIS A 336 2.20 -16.08 7.54
CA HIS A 336 2.45 -14.71 8.01
C HIS A 336 2.84 -13.73 6.88
N ARG A 337 3.27 -14.29 5.74
CA ARG A 337 3.94 -13.64 4.61
C ARG A 337 3.03 -12.89 3.64
N ARG A 338 1.70 -12.89 3.80
CA ARG A 338 0.84 -12.04 2.95
C ARG A 338 1.09 -10.54 3.08
N SER A 339 1.75 -10.07 4.15
CA SER A 339 2.13 -8.64 4.22
C SER A 339 3.13 -8.24 3.13
N LEU A 340 3.96 -9.17 2.66
CA LEU A 340 4.88 -8.96 1.54
C LEU A 340 4.17 -8.81 0.18
N GLU A 341 2.95 -9.31 0.06
CA GLU A 341 2.10 -9.13 -1.13
C GLU A 341 1.41 -7.76 -1.13
N ILE A 342 1.44 -7.04 -0.01
CA ILE A 342 0.72 -5.78 0.13
C ILE A 342 1.54 -4.66 -0.48
N SER A 343 0.97 -3.99 -1.48
CA SER A 343 1.47 -2.74 -2.04
C SER A 343 0.79 -1.55 -1.37
N PRO A 344 1.38 -0.34 -1.43
CA PRO A 344 0.79 0.86 -0.83
C PRO A 344 -0.62 1.14 -1.36
N ALA A 345 -0.84 0.81 -2.63
CA ALA A 345 -2.14 1.00 -3.27
C ALA A 345 -3.26 0.12 -2.69
N HIS A 346 -2.96 -0.98 -1.99
CA HIS A 346 -4.00 -1.78 -1.35
C HIS A 346 -4.64 -1.09 -0.15
N PHE A 347 -4.04 -0.01 0.36
CA PHE A 347 -4.66 0.84 1.35
C PHE A 347 -5.51 1.95 0.72
N ALA A 348 -5.51 2.11 -0.61
CA ALA A 348 -6.34 3.06 -1.33
C ALA A 348 -7.80 2.58 -1.43
N GLU A 349 -8.75 3.51 -1.47
CA GLU A 349 -10.19 3.24 -1.49
C GLU A 349 -10.58 2.32 -2.64
N GLY A 350 -11.27 1.23 -2.29
CA GLY A 350 -11.75 0.20 -3.21
C GLY A 350 -10.72 -0.87 -3.56
N LEU A 351 -9.45 -0.72 -3.17
CA LEU A 351 -8.39 -1.69 -3.41
C LEU A 351 -8.05 -2.55 -2.19
N GLU A 352 -8.52 -2.15 -1.01
CA GLU A 352 -8.39 -2.93 0.22
C GLU A 352 -9.21 -4.23 0.19
N LYS A 353 -10.32 -4.23 -0.56
CA LYS A 353 -11.31 -5.31 -0.55
C LYS A 353 -10.71 -6.61 -1.09
N GLY A 354 -10.73 -7.65 -0.27
CA GLY A 354 -10.20 -8.97 -0.60
C GLY A 354 -8.67 -9.08 -0.48
N VAL A 355 -8.00 -8.00 -0.07
CA VAL A 355 -6.55 -7.95 0.16
C VAL A 355 -6.24 -7.72 1.64
N LEU A 356 -6.82 -6.67 2.23
CA LEU A 356 -6.73 -6.39 3.66
C LEU A 356 -7.90 -7.09 4.37
N ASP A 357 -7.61 -8.18 5.07
CA ASP A 357 -8.62 -8.96 5.79
C ASP A 357 -8.97 -8.32 7.12
N PHE A 358 -9.73 -7.23 7.08
CA PHE A 358 -10.11 -6.53 8.30
C PHE A 358 -10.88 -7.42 9.28
N ALA A 359 -10.69 -7.16 10.57
CA ALA A 359 -11.52 -7.73 11.62
C ALA A 359 -13.00 -7.35 11.41
N PRO A 360 -13.96 -8.13 11.94
CA PRO A 360 -15.38 -7.91 11.68
C PRO A 360 -15.79 -6.53 12.19
N GLY A 361 -16.44 -5.74 11.34
CA GLY A 361 -16.86 -4.37 11.65
C GLY A 361 -15.74 -3.33 11.55
N VAL A 362 -14.50 -3.73 11.28
CA VAL A 362 -13.35 -2.83 11.06
C VAL A 362 -13.16 -2.57 9.56
N GLY A 363 -12.72 -1.37 9.21
CA GLY A 363 -12.36 -1.04 7.83
C GLY A 363 -11.69 0.32 7.71
N LEU A 364 -11.41 0.72 6.48
CA LEU A 364 -10.93 2.06 6.16
C LEU A 364 -12.08 2.89 5.57
N GLY A 365 -12.24 4.10 6.07
CA GLY A 365 -13.19 5.08 5.56
C GLY A 365 -12.83 5.61 4.16
N PRO A 366 -13.58 6.59 3.65
CA PRO A 366 -13.29 7.19 2.35
C PRO A 366 -11.92 7.88 2.32
N GLU A 367 -11.36 8.07 1.12
CA GLU A 367 -10.16 8.88 0.91
C GLU A 367 -10.46 10.37 1.09
N VAL A 368 -9.78 10.99 2.06
CA VAL A 368 -9.70 12.46 2.18
C VAL A 368 -8.47 12.91 1.42
N ARG A 369 -8.66 13.51 0.24
CA ARG A 369 -7.58 13.97 -0.62
C ARG A 369 -7.13 15.37 -0.21
N ILE A 370 -5.83 15.56 -0.16
CA ILE A 370 -5.20 16.80 0.26
C ILE A 370 -4.36 17.31 -0.92
N PRO A 371 -4.57 18.55 -1.35
CA PRO A 371 -3.82 19.12 -2.45
C PRO A 371 -2.41 19.53 -1.99
N MET A 372 -1.43 19.30 -2.87
CA MET A 372 -0.03 19.60 -2.61
C MET A 372 0.35 21.06 -2.89
N VAL A 373 -0.50 21.77 -3.62
CA VAL A 373 -0.34 23.20 -3.95
C VAL A 373 -1.50 23.95 -3.30
N GLN A 374 -1.26 25.13 -2.75
CA GLN A 374 -2.36 25.96 -2.23
C GLN A 374 -3.30 26.40 -3.37
N PRO A 375 -4.59 26.62 -3.09
CA PRO A 375 -5.51 27.09 -4.09
C PRO A 375 -5.03 28.45 -4.63
N PRO A 376 -5.25 28.75 -5.93
CA PRO A 376 -5.03 30.09 -6.45
C PRO A 376 -5.79 31.11 -5.60
N LYS A 377 -5.16 32.24 -5.28
CA LYS A 377 -5.76 33.30 -4.42
C LYS A 377 -7.16 33.72 -4.88
N GLU A 378 -7.45 33.63 -6.18
CA GLU A 378 -8.74 33.97 -6.78
C GLU A 378 -9.90 33.06 -6.31
N LYS A 379 -9.64 31.78 -5.96
CA LYS A 379 -10.66 30.87 -5.42
C LYS A 379 -10.90 31.05 -3.92
N LEU A 380 -9.96 31.65 -3.18
CA LEU A 380 -10.08 31.89 -1.73
C LEU A 380 -11.07 33.03 -1.39
N TYR A 381 -11.40 33.90 -2.35
CA TYR A 381 -12.30 35.04 -2.14
C TYR A 381 -13.70 34.85 -2.75
N ALA A 382 -13.99 33.66 -3.30
CA ALA A 382 -15.27 33.36 -3.94
C ALA A 382 -16.23 32.55 -3.05
N ALA A 383 -15.86 32.27 -1.78
CA ALA A 383 -16.65 31.50 -0.82
C ALA A 383 -17.19 32.37 0.32
#